data_AF-A0A9D8RX13-F1
#
_entry.id   AF-A0A9D8RX13-F1
#
_cell.length_a   1.000
_cell.length_b   1.000
_cell.length_c   1.000
_cell.angle_alpha   90.00
_cell.angle_beta   90.00
_cell.angle_gamma   90.00
#
_symmetry.space_group_name_H-M   'P 1'
#
loop_
_entity.id
_entity.type
_entity.pdbx_description
1 polymer ?
#
loop_
_entity_poly.entity_id
_entity_poly.type
_entity_poly.pdbx_seq_one_letter_code
_entity_poly.pdbx_strand_id
1 'polypeptide(L)'
;MKLTEREQAILDGKEGETMAKVMKTLVMYGDAFGAERLVPVTSEYNHLVTSFGLKLIGPVYELMNKLIEAGALSTQKFSVDPRPVDPKVPANFLQKLIFNKFMYTKQDFYEGQLTTLGLKDKDAFTCACYLNEVGNTPKRGDILSWAESSAVVYANSVLGARCNRNSGIIDIMGSVAGVVPEFGLLTDEGRRASFVIEIKTEKKPEAQLLGSAIGMKVMEAVPYIK
;
A
#
# COMPACT_ATOMS: atom_id res chain seq x y z
N MET A 1 -22.31 5.11 -1.83
CA MET A 1 -21.65 4.54 -3.01
C MET A 1 -22.62 3.71 -3.87
N LYS A 2 -22.42 3.61 -5.19
CA LYS A 2 -23.12 2.69 -6.10
C LYS A 2 -22.32 1.40 -6.23
N LEU A 3 -22.93 0.26 -5.89
CA LEU A 3 -22.30 -1.05 -5.94
C LEU A 3 -22.87 -1.88 -7.09
N THR A 4 -22.03 -2.72 -7.69
CA THR A 4 -22.46 -3.78 -8.62
C THR A 4 -23.21 -4.87 -7.86
N GLU A 5 -23.94 -5.73 -8.58
CA GLU A 5 -24.63 -6.88 -7.98
C GLU A 5 -23.68 -7.81 -7.22
N ARG A 6 -22.46 -8.03 -7.75
CA ARG A 6 -21.43 -8.82 -7.09
C ARG A 6 -20.95 -8.18 -5.79
N GLU A 7 -20.63 -6.88 -5.83
CA GLU A 7 -20.15 -6.16 -4.64
C GLU A 7 -21.22 -6.12 -3.54
N GLN A 8 -22.49 -5.90 -3.91
CA GLN A 8 -23.61 -5.96 -2.98
C GLN A 8 -23.79 -7.37 -2.41
N ALA A 9 -23.68 -8.42 -3.24
CA ALA A 9 -23.76 -9.80 -2.77
C ALA A 9 -22.67 -10.14 -1.74
N ILE A 10 -21.43 -9.67 -1.94
CA ILE A 10 -20.34 -9.82 -0.97
C ILE A 10 -20.68 -9.07 0.32
N LEU A 11 -21.14 -7.82 0.21
CA LEU A 11 -21.55 -7.00 1.35
C LEU A 11 -22.68 -7.66 2.17
N ASP A 12 -23.61 -8.34 1.50
CA ASP A 12 -24.73 -9.07 2.09
C ASP A 12 -24.30 -10.44 2.66
N GLY A 13 -23.02 -10.82 2.55
CA GLY A 13 -22.46 -12.02 3.17
C GLY A 13 -22.49 -13.29 2.31
N LYS A 14 -22.70 -13.19 1.00
CA LYS A 14 -22.65 -14.36 0.10
C LYS A 14 -21.30 -15.07 0.08
N GLU A 15 -20.21 -14.35 0.36
CA GLU A 15 -18.85 -14.91 0.47
C GLU A 15 -18.38 -15.05 1.93
N GLY A 16 -19.31 -15.08 2.88
CA GLY A 16 -19.03 -15.24 4.31
C GLY A 16 -18.84 -13.93 5.07
N GLU A 17 -18.88 -14.02 6.40
CA GLU A 17 -18.91 -12.86 7.29
C GLU A 17 -17.64 -11.99 7.20
N THR A 18 -16.47 -12.63 7.06
CA THR A 18 -15.19 -11.90 6.94
C THR A 18 -15.15 -11.08 5.66
N MET A 19 -15.54 -11.64 4.52
CA MET A 19 -15.60 -10.90 3.25
C MET A 19 -16.64 -9.78 3.28
N ALA A 20 -17.79 -10.00 3.94
CA ALA A 20 -18.77 -8.93 4.15
C ALA A 20 -18.17 -7.75 4.94
N LYS A 21 -17.38 -8.02 5.98
CA LYS A 21 -16.67 -6.98 6.76
C LYS A 21 -15.59 -6.27 5.95
N VAL A 22 -14.85 -7.00 5.11
CA VAL A 22 -13.87 -6.41 4.17
C VAL A 22 -14.58 -5.44 3.22
N MET A 23 -15.63 -5.91 2.54
CA MET A 23 -16.40 -5.09 1.61
C MET A 23 -17.03 -3.88 2.31
N LYS A 24 -17.65 -4.09 3.49
CA LYS A 24 -18.21 -3.00 4.30
C LYS A 24 -17.17 -1.94 4.64
N THR A 25 -15.94 -2.35 4.96
CA THR A 25 -14.86 -1.41 5.28
C THR A 25 -14.46 -0.58 4.06
N LEU A 26 -14.36 -1.19 2.88
CA LEU A 26 -14.07 -0.47 1.63
C LEU A 26 -15.19 0.50 1.24
N VAL A 27 -16.46 0.10 1.43
CA VAL A 27 -17.63 0.97 1.19
C VAL A 27 -17.61 2.15 2.15
N MET A 28 -17.44 1.92 3.46
CA MET A 28 -17.36 2.99 4.45
C MET A 28 -16.18 3.92 4.20
N TYR A 29 -15.03 3.37 3.80
CA TYR A 29 -13.86 4.15 3.44
C TYR A 29 -14.16 5.04 2.24
N GLY A 30 -14.70 4.48 1.15
CA GLY A 30 -15.02 5.29 -0.02
C GLY A 30 -16.12 6.32 0.24
N ASP A 31 -17.17 5.99 0.99
CA ASP A 31 -18.21 6.96 1.38
C ASP A 31 -17.60 8.14 2.18
N ALA A 32 -16.64 7.88 3.08
CA ALA A 32 -15.95 8.92 3.83
C ALA A 32 -15.13 9.87 2.94
N PHE A 33 -14.67 9.41 1.78
CA PHE A 33 -13.95 10.20 0.78
C PHE A 33 -14.82 10.64 -0.40
N GLY A 34 -16.14 10.42 -0.34
CA GLY A 34 -17.07 10.82 -1.41
C GLY A 34 -16.95 10.01 -2.71
N ALA A 35 -16.40 8.80 -2.65
CA ALA A 35 -16.30 7.92 -3.81
C ALA A 35 -17.70 7.49 -4.30
N GLU A 36 -17.95 7.64 -5.61
CA GLU A 36 -19.24 7.26 -6.17
C GLU A 36 -19.39 5.75 -6.37
N ARG A 37 -18.29 5.04 -6.59
CA ARG A 37 -18.25 3.61 -6.91
C ARG A 37 -16.94 2.96 -6.46
N LEU A 38 -16.92 1.64 -6.42
CA LEU A 38 -15.70 0.85 -6.42
C LEU A 38 -15.23 0.62 -7.86
N VAL A 39 -13.93 0.42 -8.05
CA VAL A 39 -13.31 0.07 -9.34
C VAL A 39 -12.39 -1.13 -9.16
N PRO A 40 -12.28 -2.01 -10.18
CA PRO A 40 -11.37 -3.16 -10.12
C PRO A 40 -9.92 -2.74 -9.93
N VAL A 41 -9.19 -3.48 -9.11
CA VAL A 41 -7.73 -3.43 -9.09
C VAL A 41 -7.22 -4.10 -10.37
N THR A 42 -6.35 -3.42 -11.12
CA THR A 42 -5.89 -3.92 -12.43
C THR A 42 -4.40 -4.23 -12.50
N SER A 43 -3.63 -3.90 -11.45
CA SER A 43 -2.23 -4.32 -11.38
C SER A 43 -2.08 -5.83 -11.30
N GLU A 44 -0.88 -6.33 -11.60
CA GLU A 44 -0.55 -7.76 -11.44
C GLU A 44 -0.29 -8.10 -9.97
N TYR A 45 0.39 -7.21 -9.25
CA TYR A 45 0.76 -7.40 -7.84
C TYR A 45 0.35 -6.20 -6.98
N ASN A 46 0.24 -6.46 -5.68
CA ASN A 46 0.14 -5.46 -4.62
C ASN A 46 1.54 -5.18 -4.00
N HIS A 47 1.70 -4.06 -3.30
CA HIS A 47 2.82 -3.75 -2.41
C HIS A 47 2.35 -3.25 -1.02
N LEU A 48 2.67 -4.01 0.04
CA LEU A 48 2.29 -3.70 1.43
C LEU A 48 3.39 -2.97 2.22
N VAL A 49 3.02 -1.99 3.04
CA VAL A 49 3.93 -1.23 3.94
C VAL A 49 4.35 -1.99 5.20
N THR A 50 3.53 -2.92 5.71
CA THR A 50 3.77 -3.53 7.02
C THR A 50 4.59 -4.81 6.92
N SER A 51 5.89 -4.73 7.21
CA SER A 51 6.83 -5.87 7.24
C SER A 51 7.35 -6.21 8.64
N PHE A 52 7.06 -5.38 9.65
CA PHE A 52 7.76 -5.40 10.94
C PHE A 52 6.99 -6.14 12.04
N GLY A 53 7.66 -7.13 12.64
CA GLY A 53 7.15 -8.00 13.70
C GLY A 53 7.12 -7.39 15.11
N LEU A 54 6.56 -6.19 15.26
CA LEU A 54 6.46 -5.50 16.57
C LEU A 54 5.34 -6.10 17.45
N LYS A 55 5.60 -6.30 18.76
CA LYS A 55 4.55 -6.72 19.70
C LYS A 55 3.35 -5.77 19.76
N LEU A 56 3.57 -4.47 19.52
CA LEU A 56 2.56 -3.42 19.65
C LEU A 56 1.46 -3.49 18.58
N ILE A 57 1.72 -4.16 17.44
CA ILE A 57 0.76 -4.26 16.34
C ILE A 57 -0.12 -5.52 16.41
N GLY A 58 -0.37 -6.03 17.63
CA GLY A 58 -1.24 -7.19 17.90
C GLY A 58 -2.58 -7.20 17.13
N PRO A 59 -3.32 -6.08 17.05
CA PRO A 59 -4.56 -6.02 16.28
C PRO A 59 -4.39 -6.31 14.78
N VAL A 60 -3.22 -5.97 14.19
CA VAL A 60 -2.91 -6.30 12.80
C VAL A 60 -2.79 -7.81 12.63
N TYR A 61 -2.12 -8.49 13.55
CA TYR A 61 -1.99 -9.95 13.54
C TYR A 61 -3.32 -10.65 13.66
N GLU A 62 -4.19 -10.19 14.56
CA GLU A 62 -5.54 -10.73 14.71
C GLU A 62 -6.38 -10.54 13.44
N LEU A 63 -6.27 -9.38 12.79
CA LEU A 63 -6.93 -9.14 11.52
C LEU A 63 -6.43 -10.10 10.43
N MET A 64 -5.10 -10.24 10.28
CA MET A 64 -4.52 -11.15 9.29
C MET A 64 -4.94 -12.60 9.55
N ASN A 65 -4.99 -13.06 10.80
CA ASN A 65 -5.51 -14.39 11.14
C ASN A 65 -6.96 -14.56 10.73
N LYS A 66 -7.83 -13.58 11.01
CA LYS A 66 -9.25 -13.64 10.60
C LYS A 66 -9.43 -13.74 9.09
N LEU A 67 -8.58 -13.04 8.31
CA LEU A 67 -8.57 -13.15 6.86
C LEU A 67 -8.14 -14.55 6.41
N ILE A 68 -7.03 -15.05 6.97
CA ILE A 68 -6.46 -16.37 6.65
C ILE A 68 -7.45 -17.49 7.00
N GLU A 69 -8.02 -17.50 8.20
CA GLU A 69 -8.96 -18.52 8.69
C GLU A 69 -10.24 -18.56 7.84
N ALA A 70 -10.67 -17.42 7.31
CA ALA A 70 -11.83 -17.32 6.44
C ALA A 70 -11.51 -17.66 4.97
N GLY A 71 -10.24 -17.91 4.62
CA GLY A 71 -9.81 -18.07 3.22
C GLY A 71 -9.92 -16.79 2.38
N ALA A 72 -10.09 -15.64 3.03
CA ALA A 72 -10.14 -14.31 2.41
C ALA A 72 -8.71 -13.84 2.09
N LEU A 73 -8.06 -14.57 1.19
CA LEU A 73 -6.68 -14.31 0.78
C LEU A 73 -6.64 -13.25 -0.32
N SER A 74 -5.47 -12.64 -0.50
CA SER A 74 -5.28 -11.63 -1.53
C SER A 74 -5.52 -12.22 -2.92
N THR A 75 -6.28 -11.53 -3.76
CA THR A 75 -6.50 -11.94 -5.17
C THR A 75 -5.22 -11.77 -6.01
N GLN A 76 -4.30 -10.93 -5.54
CA GLN A 76 -2.98 -10.70 -6.11
C GLN A 76 -1.89 -11.25 -5.20
N LYS A 77 -0.77 -11.69 -5.78
CA LYS A 77 0.46 -11.81 -4.98
C LYS A 77 1.01 -10.41 -4.65
N PHE A 78 1.86 -10.30 -3.65
CA PHE A 78 2.40 -8.99 -3.25
C PHE A 78 3.87 -9.02 -2.84
N SER A 79 4.54 -7.88 -3.02
CA SER A 79 5.78 -7.56 -2.30
C SER A 79 5.46 -6.76 -1.03
N VAL A 80 6.41 -6.66 -0.12
CA VAL A 80 6.26 -5.94 1.14
C VAL A 80 7.48 -5.03 1.32
N ASP A 81 7.36 -4.01 2.16
CA ASP A 81 8.49 -3.18 2.57
C ASP A 81 9.66 -3.98 3.14
N PRO A 82 10.87 -3.40 3.18
CA PRO A 82 12.06 -4.09 3.69
C PRO A 82 11.85 -4.64 5.11
N ARG A 83 12.52 -5.75 5.42
CA ARG A 83 12.55 -6.26 6.79
C ARG A 83 13.15 -5.20 7.74
N PRO A 84 12.70 -5.14 8.99
CA PRO A 84 13.22 -4.16 9.95
C PRO A 84 14.68 -4.41 10.35
N VAL A 85 15.18 -5.63 10.13
CA VAL A 85 16.56 -6.03 10.41
C VAL A 85 17.10 -6.80 9.21
N ASP A 86 18.25 -6.36 8.69
CA ASP A 86 19.01 -7.07 7.68
C ASP A 86 20.35 -7.54 8.30
N PRO A 87 20.67 -8.85 8.27
CA PRO A 87 21.96 -9.37 8.75
C PRO A 87 23.20 -8.72 8.11
N LYS A 88 23.06 -8.14 6.90
CA LYS A 88 24.12 -7.44 6.16
C LYS A 88 24.37 -6.03 6.66
N VAL A 89 23.44 -5.45 7.45
CA VAL A 89 23.62 -4.11 8.04
C VAL A 89 24.41 -4.24 9.35
N PRO A 90 25.54 -3.54 9.50
CA PRO A 90 26.33 -3.59 10.73
C PRO A 90 25.52 -3.15 11.95
N ALA A 91 25.50 -4.00 12.98
CA ALA A 91 24.90 -3.71 14.28
C ALA A 91 25.76 -4.29 15.40
N ASN A 92 25.91 -3.55 16.50
CA ASN A 92 26.66 -4.02 17.66
C ASN A 92 25.86 -5.09 18.44
N PHE A 93 26.53 -5.78 19.38
CA PHE A 93 25.90 -6.87 20.14
C PHE A 93 24.64 -6.43 20.90
N LEU A 94 24.66 -5.24 21.53
CA LEU A 94 23.53 -4.72 22.28
C LEU A 94 22.33 -4.41 21.37
N GLN A 95 22.57 -3.80 20.21
CA GLN A 95 21.55 -3.54 19.19
C GLN A 95 20.92 -4.84 18.70
N LYS A 96 21.74 -5.86 18.37
CA LYS A 96 21.24 -7.17 17.95
C LYS A 96 20.37 -7.82 19.03
N LEU A 97 20.77 -7.71 20.30
CA LEU A 97 19.98 -8.20 21.42
C LEU A 97 18.62 -7.48 21.52
N ILE A 98 18.62 -6.14 21.44
CA ILE A 98 17.41 -5.32 21.48
C ILE A 98 16.46 -5.67 20.32
N PHE A 99 16.97 -5.68 19.09
CA PHE A 99 16.17 -5.95 17.90
C PHE A 99 15.52 -7.33 17.95
N ASN A 100 16.30 -8.37 18.29
CA ASN A 100 15.84 -9.76 18.18
C ASN A 100 15.07 -10.24 19.41
N LYS A 101 15.35 -9.70 20.61
CA LYS A 101 14.73 -10.18 21.86
C LYS A 101 13.66 -9.26 22.42
N PHE A 102 13.60 -8.00 21.99
CA PHE A 102 12.64 -7.03 22.52
C PHE A 102 11.76 -6.42 21.43
N MET A 103 12.35 -5.92 20.34
CA MET A 103 11.63 -5.12 19.36
C MET A 103 10.82 -5.98 18.38
N TYR A 104 11.50 -6.83 17.59
CA TYR A 104 10.90 -7.57 16.47
C TYR A 104 10.62 -9.04 16.80
N THR A 105 10.19 -9.31 18.05
CA THR A 105 9.96 -10.69 18.55
C THR A 105 8.85 -11.47 17.84
N LYS A 106 8.04 -10.81 17.00
CA LYS A 106 6.96 -11.43 16.22
C LYS A 106 7.29 -11.52 14.72
N GLN A 107 8.54 -11.29 14.33
CA GLN A 107 8.95 -11.24 12.91
C GLN A 107 8.59 -12.52 12.15
N ASP A 108 9.07 -13.68 12.61
CA ASP A 108 8.82 -14.96 11.94
C ASP A 108 7.32 -15.31 11.88
N PHE A 109 6.61 -15.01 12.97
CA PHE A 109 5.16 -15.21 13.04
C PHE A 109 4.44 -14.37 11.99
N TYR A 110 4.80 -13.09 11.85
CA TYR A 110 4.15 -12.19 10.92
C TYR A 110 4.52 -12.51 9.46
N GLU A 111 5.77 -12.85 9.18
CA GLU A 111 6.19 -13.31 7.85
C GLU A 111 5.46 -14.60 7.44
N GLY A 112 5.15 -15.48 8.40
CA GLY A 112 4.26 -16.63 8.18
C GLY A 112 2.87 -16.20 7.69
N GLN A 113 2.26 -15.21 8.35
CA GLN A 113 0.96 -14.66 7.92
C GLN A 113 1.03 -14.04 6.52
N LEU A 114 2.07 -13.25 6.24
CA LEU A 114 2.29 -12.65 4.92
C LEU A 114 2.43 -13.72 3.83
N THR A 115 3.16 -14.80 4.12
CA THR A 115 3.32 -15.94 3.20
C THR A 115 1.97 -16.57 2.87
N THR A 116 1.14 -16.85 3.88
CA THR A 116 -0.19 -17.42 3.66
C THR A 116 -1.13 -16.48 2.93
N LEU A 117 -1.04 -15.17 3.18
CA LEU A 117 -1.90 -14.16 2.55
C LEU A 117 -1.60 -13.93 1.06
N GLY A 118 -0.36 -14.17 0.61
CA GLY A 118 0.00 -14.00 -0.80
C GLY A 118 1.37 -13.36 -1.07
N LEU A 119 2.32 -13.37 -0.13
CA LEU A 119 3.68 -12.91 -0.40
C LEU A 119 4.25 -13.61 -1.65
N LYS A 120 4.76 -12.81 -2.60
CA LYS A 120 5.20 -13.28 -3.92
C LYS A 120 6.30 -14.32 -3.81
N ASP A 121 7.31 -14.04 -2.98
CA ASP A 121 8.43 -14.91 -2.68
C ASP A 121 9.14 -14.44 -1.38
N LYS A 122 10.03 -15.28 -0.84
CA LYS A 122 10.72 -15.04 0.44
C LYS A 122 11.64 -13.82 0.46
N ASP A 123 12.01 -13.32 -0.72
CA ASP A 123 12.94 -12.21 -0.92
C ASP A 123 12.22 -10.92 -1.39
N ALA A 124 10.89 -10.93 -1.48
CA ALA A 124 10.04 -9.82 -1.94
C ALA A 124 9.88 -8.68 -0.89
N PHE A 125 10.96 -8.30 -0.22
CA PHE A 125 11.02 -7.28 0.84
C PHE A 125 11.85 -6.07 0.36
N THR A 126 11.19 -5.04 -0.15
CA THR A 126 11.85 -3.85 -0.72
C THR A 126 10.88 -2.69 -0.94
N CYS A 127 11.33 -1.47 -0.66
CA CYS A 127 10.59 -0.24 -0.98
C CYS A 127 10.75 0.19 -2.46
N ALA A 128 11.64 -0.48 -3.19
CA ALA A 128 11.90 -0.25 -4.61
C ALA A 128 11.30 -1.38 -5.47
N CYS A 129 10.06 -1.77 -5.15
CA CYS A 129 9.37 -2.91 -5.76
C CYS A 129 9.18 -2.79 -7.28
N TYR A 130 9.14 -1.56 -7.78
CA TYR A 130 8.98 -1.19 -9.18
C TYR A 130 10.26 -1.31 -10.02
N LEU A 131 11.40 -1.66 -9.41
CA LEU A 131 12.63 -1.94 -10.16
C LEU A 131 12.49 -3.25 -10.95
N ASN A 132 13.12 -3.31 -12.12
CA ASN A 132 13.04 -4.45 -13.03
C ASN A 132 13.50 -5.76 -12.36
N GLU A 133 14.46 -5.66 -11.45
CA GLU A 133 15.03 -6.77 -10.69
C GLU A 133 14.03 -7.40 -9.72
N VAL A 134 13.03 -6.64 -9.25
CA VAL A 134 11.97 -7.12 -8.35
C VAL A 134 10.72 -7.51 -9.15
N GLY A 135 10.45 -6.79 -10.22
CA GLY A 135 9.37 -7.12 -11.17
C GLY A 135 7.98 -6.90 -10.61
N ASN A 136 7.79 -5.91 -9.73
CA ASN A 136 6.47 -5.41 -9.34
C ASN A 136 6.26 -4.00 -9.91
N THR A 137 6.21 -3.90 -11.24
CA THR A 137 6.14 -2.63 -11.97
C THR A 137 4.78 -2.49 -12.66
N PRO A 138 3.86 -1.65 -12.12
CA PRO A 138 2.59 -1.37 -12.76
C PRO A 138 2.71 -0.68 -14.12
N LYS A 139 1.67 -0.85 -14.95
CA LYS A 139 1.53 -0.14 -16.23
C LYS A 139 0.87 1.22 -16.01
N ARG A 140 1.08 2.12 -16.97
CA ARG A 140 0.39 3.41 -17.00
C ARG A 140 -1.13 3.18 -17.03
N GLY A 141 -1.84 3.83 -16.11
CA GLY A 141 -3.29 3.71 -15.97
C GLY A 141 -3.76 2.58 -15.06
N ASP A 142 -2.88 1.68 -14.61
CA ASP A 142 -3.28 0.61 -13.68
C ASP A 142 -3.83 1.19 -12.39
N ILE A 143 -4.93 0.62 -11.90
CA ILE A 143 -5.51 0.91 -10.60
C ILE A 143 -4.86 0.00 -9.58
N LEU A 144 -4.24 0.61 -8.57
CA LEU A 144 -3.51 -0.09 -7.53
C LEU A 144 -4.30 -0.07 -6.24
N SER A 145 -4.33 -1.22 -5.57
CA SER A 145 -4.42 -1.26 -4.12
C SER A 145 -2.99 -1.46 -3.63
N TRP A 146 -2.27 -0.38 -3.33
CA TRP A 146 -0.95 -0.37 -2.70
C TRP A 146 -0.96 0.58 -1.49
N ALA A 147 -0.08 0.36 -0.53
CA ALA A 147 0.22 1.29 0.54
C ALA A 147 1.72 1.32 0.80
N GLU A 148 2.37 2.46 0.53
CA GLU A 148 3.76 2.77 0.91
C GLU A 148 4.05 4.26 0.63
N SER A 149 5.05 4.83 1.30
CA SER A 149 5.42 6.26 1.19
C SER A 149 6.18 6.63 -0.10
N SER A 150 7.06 5.78 -0.62
CA SER A 150 7.88 6.01 -1.82
C SER A 150 7.26 5.40 -3.07
N ALA A 151 6.88 4.13 -3.02
CA ALA A 151 6.38 3.34 -4.13
C ALA A 151 5.07 3.89 -4.69
N VAL A 152 4.14 4.34 -3.84
CA VAL A 152 2.89 4.99 -4.28
C VAL A 152 3.18 6.31 -4.99
N VAL A 153 4.15 7.09 -4.52
CA VAL A 153 4.54 8.36 -5.15
C VAL A 153 5.18 8.10 -6.51
N TYR A 154 6.07 7.12 -6.60
CA TYR A 154 6.71 6.72 -7.85
C TYR A 154 5.70 6.15 -8.86
N ALA A 155 4.79 5.28 -8.40
CA ALA A 155 3.74 4.70 -9.23
C ALA A 155 2.84 5.79 -9.83
N ASN A 156 2.42 6.76 -9.02
CA ASN A 156 1.58 7.87 -9.51
C ASN A 156 2.34 8.81 -10.44
N SER A 157 3.55 9.23 -10.07
CA SER A 157 4.26 10.35 -10.70
C SER A 157 5.09 9.92 -11.91
N VAL A 158 5.74 8.77 -11.83
CA VAL A 158 6.69 8.29 -12.86
C VAL A 158 6.04 7.25 -13.76
N LEU A 159 5.40 6.23 -13.19
CA LEU A 159 4.77 5.17 -13.97
C LEU A 159 3.41 5.60 -14.55
N GLY A 160 2.76 6.58 -13.92
CA GLY A 160 1.42 7.02 -14.32
C GLY A 160 0.33 6.00 -13.99
N ALA A 161 0.59 5.09 -13.05
CA ALA A 161 -0.44 4.28 -12.41
C ALA A 161 -1.26 5.14 -11.44
N ARG A 162 -2.34 4.58 -10.90
CA ARG A 162 -3.35 5.28 -10.12
C ARG A 162 -3.50 4.61 -8.76
N CYS A 163 -3.10 5.31 -7.71
CA CYS A 163 -3.17 4.80 -6.35
C CYS A 163 -3.40 5.94 -5.36
N ASN A 164 -4.38 5.79 -4.48
CA ASN A 164 -4.53 6.68 -3.33
C ASN A 164 -3.45 6.36 -2.27
N ARG A 165 -3.19 7.31 -1.38
CA ARG A 165 -2.34 7.08 -0.21
C ARG A 165 -3.14 6.34 0.86
N ASN A 166 -3.25 5.03 0.70
CA ASN A 166 -4.00 4.16 1.60
C ASN A 166 -3.16 3.75 2.82
N SER A 167 -3.83 3.34 3.90
CA SER A 167 -3.16 2.60 4.98
C SER A 167 -2.94 1.14 4.55
N GLY A 168 -1.95 0.47 5.14
CA GLY A 168 -1.68 -0.94 4.84
C GLY A 168 -2.89 -1.87 5.06
N ILE A 169 -3.81 -1.51 5.95
CA ILE A 169 -5.02 -2.30 6.21
C ILE A 169 -6.08 -2.11 5.13
N ILE A 170 -6.33 -0.87 4.69
CA ILE A 170 -7.24 -0.61 3.57
C ILE A 170 -6.71 -1.27 2.30
N ASP A 171 -5.40 -1.22 2.12
CA ASP A 171 -4.74 -1.82 0.99
C ASP A 171 -4.90 -3.35 0.93
N ILE A 172 -4.57 -4.08 2.00
CA ILE A 172 -4.77 -5.54 1.98
C ILE A 172 -6.25 -5.91 1.77
N MET A 173 -7.18 -5.11 2.29
CA MET A 173 -8.62 -5.29 2.06
C MET A 173 -8.99 -5.09 0.58
N GLY A 174 -8.45 -4.06 -0.08
CA GLY A 174 -8.67 -3.84 -1.51
C GLY A 174 -8.11 -4.98 -2.36
N SER A 175 -6.95 -5.49 -1.99
CA SER A 175 -6.30 -6.66 -2.61
C SER A 175 -7.09 -7.95 -2.43
N VAL A 176 -7.67 -8.17 -1.25
CA VAL A 176 -8.55 -9.32 -0.94
C VAL A 176 -9.89 -9.22 -1.68
N ALA A 177 -10.48 -8.02 -1.76
CA ALA A 177 -11.75 -7.81 -2.48
C ALA A 177 -11.57 -7.73 -4.00
N GLY A 178 -10.36 -7.40 -4.49
CA GLY A 178 -10.07 -7.14 -5.90
C GLY A 178 -10.61 -5.80 -6.42
N VAL A 179 -11.06 -4.92 -5.52
CA VAL A 179 -11.66 -3.62 -5.84
C VAL A 179 -11.22 -2.56 -4.83
N VAL A 180 -11.16 -1.31 -5.26
CA VAL A 180 -10.87 -0.14 -4.41
C VAL A 180 -11.85 1.00 -4.70
N PRO A 181 -12.17 1.85 -3.71
CA PRO A 181 -13.03 3.01 -3.94
C PRO A 181 -12.36 4.06 -4.84
N GLU A 182 -13.11 4.52 -5.85
CA GLU A 182 -12.63 5.48 -6.84
C GLU A 182 -12.78 6.92 -6.34
N PHE A 183 -11.69 7.48 -5.82
CA PHE A 183 -11.60 8.88 -5.42
C PHE A 183 -10.16 9.39 -5.54
N GLY A 184 -9.95 10.69 -5.33
CA GLY A 184 -8.61 11.27 -5.23
C GLY A 184 -7.75 10.98 -6.47
N LEU A 185 -6.57 10.40 -6.25
CA LEU A 185 -5.56 10.13 -7.28
C LEU A 185 -5.97 9.03 -8.28
N LEU A 186 -7.09 8.33 -8.04
CA LEU A 186 -7.68 7.42 -9.04
C LEU A 186 -8.44 8.18 -10.12
N THR A 187 -8.92 9.39 -9.83
CA THR A 187 -9.71 10.19 -10.79
C THR A 187 -8.81 11.15 -11.57
N ASP A 188 -9.25 11.55 -12.78
CA ASP A 188 -8.53 12.59 -13.53
C ASP A 188 -8.56 13.94 -12.83
N GLU A 189 -9.68 14.27 -12.18
CA GLU A 189 -9.84 15.53 -11.45
C GLU A 189 -8.89 15.60 -10.24
N GLY A 190 -8.85 14.55 -9.42
CA GLY A 190 -7.98 14.52 -8.23
C GLY A 190 -6.48 14.47 -8.56
N ARG A 191 -6.10 14.22 -9.83
CA ARG A 191 -4.72 14.31 -10.31
C ARG A 191 -4.36 15.66 -10.90
N ARG A 192 -5.33 16.58 -11.08
CA ARG A 192 -5.03 17.92 -11.58
C ARG A 192 -4.18 18.66 -10.57
N ALA A 193 -3.13 19.30 -11.06
CA ALA A 193 -2.26 20.09 -10.22
C ALA A 193 -3.02 21.29 -9.64
N SER A 194 -2.98 21.41 -8.33
CA SER A 194 -3.55 22.55 -7.58
C SER A 194 -2.47 23.51 -7.09
N PHE A 195 -1.18 23.17 -7.30
CA PHE A 195 -0.05 23.99 -6.92
C PHE A 195 0.98 24.02 -8.05
N VAL A 196 1.40 25.21 -8.49
CA VAL A 196 2.47 25.35 -9.51
C VAL A 196 3.77 25.73 -8.82
N ILE A 197 4.82 24.95 -9.07
CA ILE A 197 6.17 25.20 -8.59
C ILE A 197 7.00 25.69 -9.78
N GLU A 198 7.40 26.96 -9.75
CA GLU A 198 8.32 27.54 -10.72
C GLU A 198 9.75 27.48 -10.16
N ILE A 199 10.65 26.76 -10.84
CA ILE A 199 12.03 26.61 -10.41
C ILE A 199 12.92 27.60 -11.17
N LYS A 200 13.44 28.61 -10.47
CA LYS A 200 14.39 29.59 -11.02
C LYS A 200 15.79 29.31 -10.48
N THR A 201 16.56 28.51 -11.21
CA THR A 201 17.93 28.15 -10.84
C THR A 201 18.85 28.18 -12.05
N GLU A 202 20.13 28.54 -11.84
CA GLU A 202 21.14 28.52 -12.91
C GLU A 202 21.60 27.09 -13.27
N LYS A 203 21.45 26.16 -12.32
CA LYS A 203 21.83 24.75 -12.46
C LYS A 203 20.70 23.87 -11.94
N LYS A 204 20.68 22.61 -12.38
CA LYS A 204 19.74 21.61 -11.87
C LYS A 204 19.91 21.48 -10.35
N PRO A 205 18.86 21.71 -9.55
CA PRO A 205 18.95 21.57 -8.10
C PRO A 205 19.13 20.11 -7.70
N GLU A 206 19.66 19.90 -6.50
CA GLU A 206 19.70 18.59 -5.87
C GLU A 206 18.24 18.13 -5.59
N ALA A 207 17.91 16.90 -6.00
CA ALA A 207 16.54 16.41 -6.06
C ALA A 207 15.92 16.18 -4.68
N GLN A 208 16.70 15.72 -3.71
CA GLN A 208 16.30 15.50 -2.32
C GLN A 208 15.98 16.84 -1.66
N LEU A 209 16.85 17.85 -1.83
CA LEU A 209 16.61 19.19 -1.27
C LEU A 209 15.38 19.86 -1.87
N LEU A 210 15.25 19.81 -3.20
CA LEU A 210 14.09 20.35 -3.90
C LEU A 210 12.80 19.61 -3.48
N GLY A 211 12.83 18.28 -3.46
CA GLY A 211 11.70 17.44 -3.05
C GLY A 211 11.25 17.74 -1.62
N SER A 212 12.18 17.87 -0.68
CA SER A 212 11.87 18.26 0.70
C SER A 212 11.24 19.64 0.79
N ALA A 213 11.79 20.63 0.08
CA ALA A 213 11.25 21.99 0.08
C ALA A 213 9.82 22.04 -0.51
N ILE A 214 9.58 21.34 -1.62
CA ILE A 214 8.24 21.21 -2.21
C ILE A 214 7.30 20.52 -1.23
N GLY A 215 7.70 19.38 -0.65
CA GLY A 215 6.87 18.63 0.31
C GLY A 215 6.44 19.47 1.51
N MET A 216 7.37 20.22 2.11
CA MET A 216 7.09 21.12 3.24
C MET A 216 6.14 22.27 2.88
N LYS A 217 6.12 22.70 1.61
CA LYS A 217 5.30 23.83 1.16
C LYS A 217 3.92 23.40 0.66
N VAL A 218 3.86 22.31 -0.11
CA VAL A 218 2.68 21.87 -0.86
C VAL A 218 1.80 20.93 -0.01
N MET A 219 2.40 20.17 0.91
CA MET A 219 1.71 19.25 1.80
C MET A 219 0.86 18.21 1.04
N GLU A 220 -0.46 18.35 1.07
CA GLU A 220 -1.42 17.41 0.50
C GLU A 220 -1.85 17.75 -0.94
N ALA A 221 -1.51 18.95 -1.42
CA ALA A 221 -1.85 19.38 -2.78
C ALA A 221 -1.01 18.62 -3.83
N VAL A 222 -1.49 18.61 -5.09
CA VAL A 222 -0.79 17.99 -6.21
C VAL A 222 0.08 19.05 -6.90
N PRO A 223 1.42 18.97 -6.82
CA PRO A 223 2.30 19.95 -7.44
C PRO A 223 2.50 19.66 -8.94
N TYR A 224 2.60 20.73 -9.72
CA TYR A 224 3.17 20.72 -11.07
C TYR A 224 4.46 21.53 -11.07
N ILE A 225 5.57 20.87 -11.40
CA ILE A 225 6.87 21.52 -11.54
C ILE A 225 6.99 22.04 -12.97
N LYS A 226 7.09 23.36 -13.10
CA LYS A 226 7.23 24.09 -14.36
C LYS A 226 8.69 24.40 -14.67
#